data_AF-A0A5C6NUA9-F1
#
_entry.id   AF-A0A5C6NUA9-F1
#
_cell.length_a   1.000
_cell.length_b   1.000
_cell.length_c   1.000
_cell.angle_alpha   90.00
_cell.angle_beta   90.00
_cell.angle_gamma   90.00
#
_symmetry.space_group_name_H-M   'P 1'
#
loop_
_entity.id
_entity.type
_entity.pdbx_description
1 polymer ?
#
loop_
_entity_poly.entity_id
_entity_poly.type
_entity_poly.pdbx_seq_one_letter_code
_entity_poly.pdbx_strand_id
1 'polypeptide(L)'
;MAGWVEREERRGRGEERRGKGEERRGEERRGEERRERRGEHRNTYKNTLFIQRCNSELKAKFREVSGKADKLGQFLRELTSSFPELSRMFKRTMCLFGSTYLCGKLFSTLNFNKSKYRSRLTDEHLQALLRVSTASSLKPNVARLCERKRCQVSSSKK
;
A
#
# COMPACT_ATOMS: atom_id res chain seq x y z
N MET A 1 81.63 23.60 7.25
CA MET A 1 80.51 23.17 8.13
C MET A 1 79.29 24.08 8.09
N ALA A 2 79.44 25.41 7.95
CA ALA A 2 78.31 26.36 8.01
C ALA A 2 77.22 26.17 6.93
N GLY A 3 77.58 25.84 5.68
CA GLY A 3 76.60 25.72 4.58
C GLY A 3 75.66 24.51 4.63
N TRP A 4 76.02 23.46 5.39
CA TRP A 4 75.16 22.29 5.59
C TRP A 4 74.05 22.57 6.62
N VAL A 5 74.39 23.28 7.69
CA VAL A 5 73.45 23.66 8.75
C VAL A 5 72.34 24.57 8.21
N GLU A 6 72.70 25.57 7.40
CA GLU A 6 71.73 26.51 6.84
C GLU A 6 70.79 25.87 5.79
N ARG A 7 71.27 24.81 5.12
CA ARG A 7 70.47 24.01 4.18
C ARG A 7 69.43 23.16 4.91
N GLU A 8 69.84 22.50 5.99
CA GLU A 8 68.93 21.70 6.83
C GLU A 8 67.89 22.58 7.53
N GLU A 9 68.25 23.77 8.02
CA GLU A 9 67.24 24.70 8.56
C GLU A 9 66.23 25.17 7.50
N ARG A 10 66.69 25.44 6.26
CA ARG A 10 65.79 25.79 5.15
C ARG A 10 64.87 24.62 4.78
N ARG A 11 65.37 23.39 4.86
CA ARG A 11 64.60 22.17 4.64
C ARG A 11 63.55 21.95 5.73
N GLY A 12 63.92 22.08 7.00
CA GLY A 12 63.00 22.00 8.13
C GLY A 12 61.90 23.05 8.09
N ARG A 13 62.25 24.31 7.76
CA ARG A 13 61.25 25.39 7.55
C ARG A 13 60.30 25.11 6.37
N GLY A 14 60.79 24.43 5.33
CA GLY A 14 59.98 23.98 4.19
C GLY A 14 58.99 22.87 4.57
N GLU A 15 59.46 21.87 5.31
CA GLU A 15 58.63 20.75 5.80
C GLU A 15 57.58 21.22 6.81
N GLU A 16 57.93 22.16 7.71
CA GLU A 16 56.97 22.75 8.65
C GLU A 16 55.86 23.53 7.93
N ARG A 17 56.21 24.32 6.91
CA ARG A 17 55.23 25.04 6.08
C ARG A 17 54.34 24.07 5.30
N ARG A 18 54.89 22.96 4.83
CA ARG A 18 54.14 21.90 4.15
C ARG A 18 53.19 21.19 5.10
N GLY A 19 53.65 20.85 6.31
CA GLY A 19 52.83 20.27 7.37
C GLY A 19 51.67 21.18 7.78
N LYS A 20 51.93 22.48 7.99
CA LYS A 20 50.88 23.49 8.25
C LYS A 20 49.87 23.61 7.11
N GLY A 21 50.33 23.45 5.86
CA GLY A 21 49.44 23.44 4.69
C GLY A 21 48.56 22.19 4.62
N GLU A 22 49.10 21.02 4.94
CA GLU A 22 48.37 19.75 4.99
C GLU A 22 47.37 19.71 6.16
N GLU A 23 47.74 20.26 7.32
CA GLU A 23 46.86 20.40 8.47
C GLU A 23 45.65 21.30 8.15
N ARG A 24 45.89 22.47 7.55
CA ARG A 24 44.80 23.37 7.12
C ARG A 24 43.86 22.69 6.11
N ARG A 25 44.41 21.97 5.12
CA ARG A 25 43.60 21.19 4.17
C ARG A 25 42.83 20.06 4.87
N GLY A 26 43.42 19.43 5.88
CA GLY A 26 42.78 18.40 6.70
C GLY A 26 41.62 18.95 7.53
N GLU A 27 41.79 20.12 8.13
CA GLU A 27 40.74 20.82 8.88
C GLU A 27 39.59 21.27 7.97
N GLU A 28 39.90 21.78 6.78
CA GLU A 28 38.90 22.18 5.79
C GLU A 28 38.05 20.98 5.35
N ARG A 29 38.68 19.84 5.02
CA ARG A 29 37.99 18.59 4.69
C ARG A 29 37.12 18.08 5.83
N ARG A 30 37.62 18.11 7.08
CA ARG A 30 36.82 17.74 8.27
C ARG A 30 35.66 18.71 8.48
N GLY A 31 35.84 19.98 8.15
CA GLY A 31 34.80 21.01 8.20
C GLY A 31 33.69 20.75 7.18
N GLU A 32 34.05 20.38 5.96
CA GLU A 32 33.14 20.03 4.88
C GLU A 32 32.35 18.75 5.20
N GLU A 33 33.02 17.67 5.63
CA GLU A 33 32.36 16.42 6.03
C GLU A 33 31.38 16.65 7.20
N ARG A 34 31.74 17.52 8.17
CA ARG A 34 30.83 17.91 9.26
C ARG A 34 29.63 18.72 8.78
N ARG A 35 29.78 19.53 7.73
CA ARG A 35 28.67 20.28 7.12
C ARG A 35 27.75 19.33 6.33
N GLU A 36 28.32 18.39 5.59
CA GLU A 36 27.59 17.36 4.85
C GLU A 36 26.80 16.44 5.78
N ARG A 37 27.44 15.88 6.83
CA ARG A 37 26.74 15.06 7.85
C ARG A 37 25.64 15.84 8.56
N ARG A 38 25.83 17.14 8.84
CA ARG A 38 24.76 17.99 9.40
C ARG A 38 23.62 18.20 8.40
N GLY A 39 23.94 18.35 7.12
CA GLY A 39 22.97 18.44 6.03
C GLY A 39 22.14 17.17 5.91
N GLU A 40 22.79 16.01 5.88
CA GLU A 40 22.14 14.70 5.85
C GLU A 40 21.29 14.45 7.10
N HIS A 41 21.86 14.66 8.29
CA HIS A 41 21.13 14.55 9.55
C HIS A 41 19.88 15.44 9.51
N ARG A 42 20.01 16.73 9.19
CA ARG A 42 18.86 17.63 9.07
C ARG A 42 17.83 17.14 8.04
N ASN A 43 18.26 16.54 6.94
CA ASN A 43 17.36 16.01 5.92
C ASN A 43 16.65 14.73 6.39
N THR A 44 17.32 13.85 7.13
CA THR A 44 16.69 12.65 7.71
C THR A 44 15.66 12.99 8.78
N TYR A 45 15.92 13.95 9.69
CA TYR A 45 14.89 14.41 10.65
C TYR A 45 13.72 15.08 9.93
N LYS A 46 13.98 15.90 8.92
CA LYS A 46 12.91 16.54 8.13
C LYS A 46 12.02 15.51 7.45
N ASN A 47 12.61 14.48 6.83
CA ASN A 47 11.86 13.42 6.16
C ASN A 47 11.05 12.58 7.15
N THR A 48 11.63 12.21 8.30
CA THR A 48 10.92 11.44 9.34
C THR A 48 9.77 12.24 9.97
N LEU A 49 9.98 13.52 10.29
CA LEU A 49 8.91 14.40 10.76
C LEU A 49 7.79 14.55 9.72
N PHE A 50 8.15 14.73 8.45
CA PHE A 50 7.17 14.86 7.37
C PHE A 50 6.32 13.59 7.24
N ILE A 51 6.97 12.41 7.22
CA ILE A 51 6.27 11.11 7.17
C ILE A 51 5.35 10.93 8.38
N GLN A 52 5.82 11.26 9.59
CA GLN A 52 5.04 11.15 10.82
C GLN A 52 3.83 12.09 10.79
N ARG A 53 4.01 13.34 10.33
CA ARG A 53 2.91 14.30 10.20
C ARG A 53 1.88 13.85 9.17
N CYS A 54 2.33 13.42 7.99
CA CYS A 54 1.47 12.87 6.93
C CYS A 54 0.67 11.67 7.44
N ASN A 55 1.30 10.77 8.21
CA ASN A 55 0.62 9.62 8.80
C ASN A 55 -0.54 10.04 9.72
N SER A 56 -0.34 11.07 10.56
CA SER A 56 -1.37 11.56 11.47
C SER A 56 -2.56 12.21 10.74
N GLU A 57 -2.28 13.03 9.73
CA GLU A 57 -3.31 13.72 8.96
C GLU A 57 -4.11 12.74 8.10
N LEU A 58 -3.43 11.80 7.45
CA LEU A 58 -4.08 10.78 6.65
C LEU A 58 -4.98 9.87 7.49
N LYS A 59 -4.53 9.51 8.70
CA LYS A 59 -5.35 8.77 9.68
C LYS A 59 -6.60 9.55 10.09
N ALA A 60 -6.47 10.86 10.32
CA ALA A 60 -7.61 11.71 10.70
C ALA A 60 -8.64 11.79 9.55
N LYS A 61 -8.18 12.09 8.33
CA LYS A 61 -9.06 12.12 7.14
C LYS A 61 -9.73 10.78 6.89
N PHE A 62 -8.99 9.67 7.00
CA PHE A 62 -9.56 8.33 6.83
C PHE A 62 -10.67 8.04 7.87
N ARG A 63 -10.48 8.44 9.14
CA ARG A 63 -11.50 8.27 10.18
C ARG A 63 -12.76 9.09 9.92
N GLU A 64 -12.62 10.31 9.40
CA GLU A 64 -13.75 11.18 9.07
C GLU A 64 -14.62 10.61 7.93
N VAL A 65 -13.95 9.97 6.97
CA VAL A 65 -14.52 9.41 5.75
C VAL A 65 -15.01 7.97 5.96
N SER A 66 -14.50 7.27 6.97
CA SER A 66 -14.89 5.90 7.32
C SER A 66 -16.40 5.79 7.50
N GLY A 67 -17.01 4.82 6.79
CA GLY A 67 -18.45 4.57 6.81
C GLY A 67 -19.28 5.41 5.82
N LYS A 68 -18.67 6.34 5.07
CA LYS A 68 -19.35 7.16 4.05
C LYS A 68 -18.83 6.81 2.66
N ALA A 69 -19.57 6.01 1.90
CA ALA A 69 -19.15 5.50 0.60
C ALA A 69 -18.79 6.62 -0.40
N ASP A 70 -19.60 7.69 -0.44
CA ASP A 70 -19.40 8.82 -1.37
C ASP A 70 -18.10 9.58 -1.09
N LYS A 71 -17.81 9.81 0.21
CA LYS A 71 -16.60 10.51 0.65
C LYS A 71 -15.35 9.63 0.49
N LEU A 72 -15.48 8.31 0.61
CA LEU A 72 -14.38 7.37 0.45
C LEU A 72 -13.81 7.42 -0.97
N GLY A 73 -14.69 7.49 -1.98
CA GLY A 73 -14.27 7.64 -3.36
C GLY A 73 -13.47 8.92 -3.63
N GLN A 74 -13.82 10.02 -2.97
CA GLN A 74 -13.10 11.29 -3.09
C GLN A 74 -11.73 11.23 -2.38
N PHE A 75 -11.70 10.71 -1.15
CA PHE A 75 -10.45 10.50 -0.39
C PHE A 75 -9.43 9.65 -1.16
N LEU A 76 -9.86 8.57 -1.80
CA LEU A 76 -8.96 7.70 -2.57
C LEU A 76 -8.39 8.38 -3.82
N ARG A 77 -9.11 9.33 -4.43
CA ARG A 77 -8.61 10.14 -5.55
C ARG A 77 -7.53 11.11 -5.07
N GLU A 78 -7.79 11.83 -3.97
CA GLU A 78 -6.83 12.75 -3.36
C GLU A 78 -5.57 12.03 -2.85
N LEU A 79 -5.72 10.82 -2.33
CA LEU A 79 -4.59 9.97 -1.93
C LEU A 79 -3.71 9.60 -3.14
N THR A 80 -4.33 9.34 -4.29
CA THR A 80 -3.59 8.99 -5.51
C THR A 80 -2.77 10.16 -6.05
N SER A 81 -3.28 11.39 -5.98
CA SER A 81 -2.55 12.59 -6.42
C SER A 81 -1.46 13.01 -5.45
N SER A 82 -1.70 12.88 -4.14
CA SER A 82 -0.78 13.38 -3.10
C SER A 82 0.28 12.35 -2.69
N PHE A 83 -0.04 11.05 -2.79
CA PHE A 83 0.82 9.95 -2.34
C PHE A 83 0.77 8.75 -3.32
N PRO A 84 1.41 8.87 -4.49
CA PRO A 84 1.28 7.86 -5.57
C PRO A 84 1.77 6.47 -5.16
N GLU A 85 2.88 6.38 -4.41
CA GLU A 85 3.42 5.09 -3.95
C GLU A 85 2.54 4.41 -2.91
N LEU A 86 2.01 5.18 -1.95
CA LEU A 86 1.07 4.67 -0.96
C LEU A 86 -0.24 4.22 -1.63
N SER A 87 -0.73 4.99 -2.60
CA SER A 87 -1.90 4.63 -3.40
C SER A 87 -1.67 3.33 -4.20
N ARG A 88 -0.49 3.16 -4.79
CA ARG A 88 -0.10 1.94 -5.51
C ARG A 88 -0.11 0.72 -4.58
N MET A 89 0.48 0.83 -3.39
CA MET A 89 0.44 -0.24 -2.39
C MET A 89 -0.98 -0.55 -1.93
N PHE A 90 -1.76 0.48 -1.59
CA PHE A 90 -3.15 0.34 -1.19
C PHE A 90 -3.99 -0.39 -2.24
N LYS A 91 -3.89 0.01 -3.51
CA LYS A 91 -4.60 -0.65 -4.63
C LYS A 91 -4.25 -2.13 -4.71
N ARG A 92 -2.96 -2.49 -4.63
CA ARG A 92 -2.51 -3.89 -4.66
C ARG A 92 -3.09 -4.68 -3.49
N THR A 93 -3.01 -4.15 -2.28
CA THR A 93 -3.57 -4.78 -1.07
C THR A 93 -5.07 -4.96 -1.19
N MET A 94 -5.80 -3.94 -1.66
CA MET A 94 -7.25 -4.02 -1.86
C MET A 94 -7.64 -5.03 -2.95
N CYS A 95 -6.88 -5.12 -4.04
CA CYS A 95 -7.13 -6.13 -5.07
C CYS A 95 -6.91 -7.55 -4.54
N LEU A 96 -5.85 -7.79 -3.77
CA LEU A 96 -5.59 -9.08 -3.13
C LEU A 96 -6.67 -9.44 -2.11
N PHE A 97 -7.06 -8.49 -1.27
CA PHE A 97 -8.13 -8.70 -0.29
C PHE A 97 -9.49 -8.93 -0.96
N GLY A 98 -9.81 -8.14 -1.97
CA GLY A 98 -11.07 -8.24 -2.71
C GLY A 98 -11.20 -9.58 -3.44
N SER A 99 -10.15 -10.03 -4.14
CA SER A 99 -10.17 -11.31 -4.86
C SER A 99 -10.27 -12.51 -3.92
N THR A 100 -9.54 -12.49 -2.80
CA THR A 100 -9.60 -13.55 -1.78
C THR A 100 -10.96 -13.59 -1.10
N TYR A 101 -11.53 -12.44 -0.72
CA TYR A 101 -12.88 -12.37 -0.18
C TYR A 101 -13.93 -12.92 -1.15
N LEU A 102 -13.87 -12.51 -2.42
CA LEU A 102 -14.80 -12.99 -3.45
C LEU A 102 -14.69 -14.51 -3.66
N CYS A 103 -13.47 -15.05 -3.72
CA CYS A 103 -13.26 -16.50 -3.80
C CYS A 103 -13.83 -17.25 -2.59
N GLY A 104 -13.59 -16.76 -1.37
CA GLY A 104 -14.13 -17.37 -0.16
C GLY A 104 -15.66 -17.33 -0.12
N LYS A 105 -16.25 -16.18 -0.51
CA LYS A 105 -17.70 -16.04 -0.59
C LYS A 105 -18.29 -16.97 -1.66
N LEU A 106 -17.65 -17.07 -2.82
CA LEU A 106 -18.05 -17.97 -3.89
C LEU A 106 -18.00 -19.43 -3.43
N PHE A 107 -16.91 -19.87 -2.79
CA PHE A 107 -16.77 -21.22 -2.29
C PHE A 107 -17.85 -21.58 -1.26
N SER A 108 -18.14 -20.64 -0.34
CA SER A 108 -19.25 -20.79 0.62
C SER A 108 -20.60 -20.95 -0.10
N THR A 109 -20.89 -20.10 -1.09
CA THR A 109 -22.10 -20.22 -1.91
C THR A 109 -22.17 -21.55 -2.64
N LEU A 110 -21.06 -22.03 -3.20
CA LEU A 110 -21.00 -23.32 -3.90
C LEU A 110 -21.24 -24.50 -2.96
N ASN A 111 -20.66 -24.46 -1.76
CA ASN A 111 -20.90 -25.49 -0.75
C ASN A 111 -22.35 -25.50 -0.28
N PHE A 112 -22.98 -24.34 -0.10
CA PHE A 112 -24.40 -24.25 0.23
C PHE A 112 -25.30 -24.83 -0.87
N ASN A 113 -24.92 -24.64 -2.15
CA ASN A 113 -25.68 -25.15 -3.29
C ASN A 113 -25.42 -26.63 -3.61
N LYS A 114 -24.35 -27.22 -3.07
CA LYS A 114 -24.17 -28.68 -3.09
C LYS A 114 -25.17 -29.31 -2.14
N SER A 115 -25.98 -30.23 -2.66
CA SER A 115 -26.90 -31.03 -1.84
C SER A 115 -26.59 -32.51 -2.01
N LYS A 116 -27.13 -33.35 -1.13
CA LYS A 116 -27.02 -34.83 -1.24
C LYS A 116 -27.48 -35.34 -2.62
N TYR A 117 -28.42 -34.64 -3.26
CA TYR A 117 -29.00 -34.99 -4.55
C TYR A 117 -28.37 -34.22 -5.73
N ARG A 118 -27.43 -33.31 -5.46
CA ARG A 118 -26.78 -32.45 -6.45
C ARG A 118 -25.33 -32.18 -6.06
N SER A 119 -24.47 -33.16 -6.33
CA SER A 119 -23.03 -33.12 -6.05
C SER A 119 -22.20 -32.49 -7.17
N ARG A 120 -22.70 -32.50 -8.42
CA ARG A 120 -22.06 -31.88 -9.59
C ARG A 120 -22.68 -30.51 -9.89
N LEU A 121 -21.85 -29.49 -9.91
CA LEU A 121 -22.15 -28.17 -10.46
C LEU A 121 -21.39 -28.05 -11.79
N THR A 122 -22.11 -27.83 -12.90
CA THR A 122 -21.52 -27.53 -14.20
C THR A 122 -21.11 -26.06 -14.26
N ASP A 123 -20.34 -25.69 -15.29
CA ASP A 123 -19.93 -24.30 -15.52
C ASP A 123 -21.15 -23.36 -15.68
N GLU A 124 -22.19 -23.81 -16.38
CA GLU A 124 -23.47 -23.08 -16.50
C GLU A 124 -24.11 -22.79 -15.14
N HIS A 125 -24.04 -23.74 -14.21
CA HIS A 125 -24.55 -23.55 -12.85
C HIS A 125 -23.72 -22.54 -12.05
N LEU A 126 -22.40 -22.57 -12.21
CA LEU A 126 -21.50 -21.60 -11.59
C LEU A 126 -21.75 -20.19 -12.11
N GLN A 127 -21.90 -20.04 -13.44
CA GLN A 127 -22.21 -18.76 -14.07
C GLN A 127 -23.55 -18.19 -13.58
N ALA A 128 -24.59 -19.03 -13.47
CA ALA A 128 -25.88 -18.62 -12.93
C ALA A 128 -25.77 -18.19 -11.46
N LEU A 129 -25.03 -18.93 -10.63
CA LEU A 129 -24.81 -18.60 -9.21
C LEU A 129 -24.07 -17.27 -9.04
N LEU A 130 -23.03 -17.03 -9.83
CA LEU A 130 -22.29 -15.77 -9.83
C LEU A 130 -23.19 -14.60 -10.19
N ARG A 131 -24.00 -14.73 -11.25
CA ARG A 131 -24.95 -13.70 -11.66
C ARG A 131 -25.96 -13.37 -10.56
N VAL A 132 -26.55 -14.39 -9.94
CA VAL A 132 -27.54 -14.19 -8.86
C VAL A 132 -26.87 -13.60 -7.61
N SER A 133 -25.67 -14.05 -7.25
CA SER A 133 -24.98 -13.60 -6.03
C SER A 133 -24.42 -12.17 -6.14
N THR A 134 -24.10 -11.70 -7.34
CA THR A 134 -23.51 -10.37 -7.57
C THR A 134 -24.53 -9.32 -8.00
N ALA A 135 -25.70 -9.73 -8.48
CA ALA A 135 -26.74 -8.79 -8.90
C ALA A 135 -27.35 -8.07 -7.68
N SER A 136 -27.19 -6.74 -7.64
CA SER A 136 -27.72 -5.89 -6.57
C SER A 136 -29.24 -5.70 -6.61
N SER A 137 -29.90 -6.00 -7.73
CA SER A 137 -31.32 -5.68 -7.97
C SER A 137 -32.17 -6.83 -8.52
N LEU A 138 -31.69 -8.07 -8.42
CA LEU A 138 -32.41 -9.21 -8.99
C LEU A 138 -33.58 -9.61 -8.08
N LYS A 139 -34.79 -9.15 -8.42
CA LYS A 139 -36.02 -9.56 -7.73
C LYS A 139 -36.64 -10.78 -8.41
N PRO A 140 -36.78 -11.93 -7.71
CA PRO A 140 -37.46 -13.08 -8.28
C PRO A 140 -38.95 -12.76 -8.45
N ASN A 141 -39.50 -12.98 -9.65
CA ASN A 141 -40.93 -12.91 -9.88
C ASN A 141 -41.59 -14.21 -9.39
N VAL A 142 -41.85 -14.27 -8.08
CA VAL A 142 -42.40 -15.45 -7.41
C VAL A 142 -43.82 -15.75 -7.90
N ALA A 143 -44.64 -14.72 -8.15
CA ALA A 143 -46.01 -14.90 -8.65
C ALA A 143 -46.03 -15.68 -9.97
N ARG A 144 -45.24 -15.25 -10.96
CA ARG A 144 -45.11 -15.94 -12.25
C ARG A 144 -44.51 -17.35 -12.10
N LEU A 145 -43.63 -17.56 -11.12
CA LEU A 145 -43.07 -18.89 -10.86
C LEU A 145 -44.14 -19.84 -10.31
N CYS A 146 -44.98 -19.37 -9.39
CA CYS A 146 -46.09 -20.13 -8.82
C CYS A 146 -47.15 -20.48 -9.87
N GLU A 147 -47.51 -19.54 -10.76
CA GLU A 147 -48.46 -19.80 -11.86
C GLU A 147 -47.97 -20.89 -12.81
N ARG A 148 -46.65 -20.95 -13.07
CA ARG A 148 -46.06 -21.95 -13.98
C ARG A 148 -45.80 -23.30 -13.32
N LYS A 149 -45.89 -23.40 -11.98
CA LYS A 149 -45.69 -24.65 -11.27
C LYS A 149 -46.93 -25.53 -11.39
N ARG A 150 -46.81 -26.66 -12.09
CA ARG A 150 -47.80 -27.75 -12.02
C ARG A 150 -47.59 -28.53 -10.72
N CYS A 151 -48.48 -28.34 -9.75
CA CYS A 151 -48.49 -29.12 -8.53
C CYS A 151 -49.14 -30.49 -8.78
N GLN A 152 -48.54 -31.54 -8.24
CA GLN A 152 -49.14 -32.87 -8.23
C GLN A 152 -50.13 -32.92 -7.07
N VAL A 153 -51.42 -32.92 -7.36
CA VAL A 153 -52.48 -32.99 -6.35
C VAL A 153 -52.68 -34.46 -5.97
N SER A 154 -52.49 -34.79 -4.69
CA SER A 154 -52.79 -36.13 -4.18
C SER A 154 -54.30 -36.28 -4.04
N SER A 155 -54.88 -37.28 -4.69
CA SER A 155 -56.31 -37.59 -4.58
C SER A 155 -56.62 -38.09 -3.16
N SER A 156 -57.57 -37.43 -2.49
CA SER A 156 -58.14 -37.96 -1.23
C SER A 156 -59.06 -39.14 -1.59
N LYS A 157 -58.85 -40.30 -0.95
CA LYS A 157 -59.81 -41.41 -1.04
C LYS A 157 -61.10 -40.97 -0.35
N LYS A 158 -62.23 -41.11 -1.06
CA LYS A 158 -63.57 -41.06 -0.48
C LYS A 158 -63.80 -42.27 0.40
#